data_AF-A0A0P7U0Z7-F1
#
_entry.id   AF-A0A0P7U0Z7-F1
#
_cell.length_a   1.000
_cell.length_b   1.000
_cell.length_c   1.000
_cell.angle_alpha   90.00
_cell.angle_beta   90.00
_cell.angle_gamma   90.00
#
_symmetry.space_group_name_H-M   'P 1'
#
loop_
_entity.id
_entity.type
_entity.pdbx_description
1 polymer ?
#
loop_
_entity_poly.entity_id
_entity_poly.type
_entity_poly.pdbx_seq_one_letter_code
_entity_poly.pdbx_strand_id
1 'polypeptide(L)'
;MSTWICCSSCFHPPAANFGLAVTSCGHIVCSVCFQKGKQGECLICKSKCQVRALSENSNSEVKAFFSDISTVTTKYFTEISKARHRKRLLAYYQKKNEKLEELLYKIKQEMHEMNKKVAEQKAYIEKLENALKHQSTRITPKPHVPAAFLGPLVTRSAVQKIPYTSPLSLSRH
;
A
#
# COMPACT_ATOMS: atom_id res chain seq x y z
N MET A 1 25.73 1.84 31.35
CA MET A 1 24.60 1.62 32.29
C MET A 1 23.99 2.96 32.63
N SER A 2 22.66 3.00 32.71
CA SER A 2 21.85 4.18 33.06
C SER A 2 22.30 4.80 34.39
N THR A 3 22.64 6.09 34.36
CA THR A 3 23.14 6.86 35.52
C THR A 3 22.09 7.10 36.60
N TRP A 4 20.82 6.81 36.32
CA TRP A 4 19.71 6.99 37.25
C TRP A 4 19.51 5.82 38.23
N ILE A 5 20.15 4.66 37.98
CA ILE A 5 19.97 3.48 38.82
C ILE A 5 21.04 3.47 39.91
N CYS A 6 20.60 3.61 41.16
CA CYS A 6 21.47 3.54 42.34
C CYS A 6 20.96 2.51 43.35
N CYS A 7 21.84 2.09 44.26
CA CYS A 7 21.42 1.34 45.44
C CYS A 7 20.44 2.17 46.28
N SER A 8 19.27 1.62 46.62
CA SER A 8 18.26 2.28 47.46
C SER A 8 18.69 2.48 48.92
N SER A 9 19.79 1.84 49.35
CA SER A 9 20.30 1.97 50.73
C SER A 9 21.45 2.94 50.86
N CYS A 10 22.38 2.98 49.90
CA CYS A 10 23.59 3.82 50.00
C CYS A 10 23.72 4.85 48.87
N PHE A 11 22.76 4.86 47.94
CA PHE A 11 22.68 5.80 46.80
C PHE A 11 23.89 5.80 45.86
N HIS A 12 24.83 4.87 46.03
CA HIS A 12 25.93 4.69 45.07
C HIS A 12 25.42 4.08 43.77
N PRO A 13 25.89 4.58 42.61
CA PRO A 13 25.63 3.97 41.31
C PRO A 13 26.38 2.63 41.20
N PRO A 14 25.98 1.77 40.25
CA PRO A 14 26.74 0.58 39.92
C PRO A 14 28.15 0.96 39.46
N ALA A 15 29.17 0.49 40.19
CA ALA A 15 30.57 0.58 39.78
C ALA A 15 30.98 -0.74 39.10
N ALA A 16 32.05 -0.72 38.30
CA ALA A 16 32.54 -1.90 37.57
C ALA A 16 32.74 -3.15 38.47
N ASN A 17 33.01 -2.94 39.76
CA ASN A 17 33.34 -4.00 40.71
C ASN A 17 32.14 -4.47 41.56
N PHE A 18 30.98 -3.81 41.48
CA PHE A 18 29.82 -4.11 42.32
C PHE A 18 28.52 -4.11 41.52
N GLY A 19 27.97 -5.30 41.30
CA GLY A 19 26.67 -5.49 40.66
C GLY A 19 25.49 -5.03 41.53
N LEU A 20 24.36 -4.78 40.88
CA LEU A 20 23.08 -4.51 41.53
C LEU A 20 22.22 -5.77 41.57
N ALA A 21 21.31 -5.83 42.52
CA ALA A 21 20.25 -6.82 42.59
C ALA A 21 18.91 -6.13 42.87
N VAL A 22 17.83 -6.72 42.39
CA VAL A 22 16.46 -6.26 42.63
C VAL A 22 15.74 -7.27 43.51
N THR A 23 15.01 -6.78 44.52
CA THR A 23 14.16 -7.59 45.38
C THR A 23 12.78 -7.79 44.75
N SER A 24 12.02 -8.80 45.19
CA SER A 24 10.64 -9.02 44.72
C SER A 24 9.67 -7.89 45.06
N CYS A 25 10.00 -7.02 46.02
CA CYS A 25 9.26 -5.78 46.29
C CYS A 25 9.76 -4.56 45.49
N GLY A 26 10.69 -4.75 44.55
CA GLY A 26 11.14 -3.71 43.63
C GLY A 26 12.31 -2.83 44.11
N HIS A 27 12.85 -3.06 45.31
CA HIS A 27 14.00 -2.30 45.80
C HIS A 27 15.31 -2.78 45.16
N ILE A 28 16.19 -1.84 44.85
CA ILE A 28 17.48 -2.10 44.22
C ILE A 28 18.58 -1.99 45.28
N VAL A 29 19.46 -2.99 45.37
CA VAL A 29 20.55 -3.02 46.34
C VAL A 29 21.87 -3.41 45.66
N CYS A 30 22.97 -2.76 46.02
CA CYS A 30 24.30 -3.18 45.57
C CYS A 30 24.79 -4.41 46.35
N SER A 31 25.76 -5.14 45.77
CA SER A 31 26.33 -6.33 46.40
C SER A 31 26.89 -6.07 47.82
N VAL A 32 27.46 -4.88 48.07
CA VAL A 32 27.96 -4.48 49.39
C VAL A 32 26.82 -4.32 50.42
N CYS A 33 25.75 -3.61 50.06
CA CYS A 33 24.58 -3.46 50.95
C CYS A 33 23.85 -4.78 51.14
N PHE A 34 23.81 -5.63 50.11
CA PHE A 34 23.23 -6.96 50.17
C PHE A 34 23.94 -7.85 51.19
N GLN A 35 25.28 -7.85 51.22
CA GLN A 35 26.08 -8.62 52.18
C GLN A 35 25.88 -8.16 53.64
N LYS A 36 25.57 -6.89 53.86
CA LYS A 36 25.24 -6.35 55.20
C LYS A 36 23.82 -6.68 55.64
N GLY A 37 22.96 -7.12 54.72
CA GLY A 37 21.56 -7.44 54.97
C GLY A 37 21.36 -8.86 55.50
N LYS A 38 20.14 -9.12 55.97
CA LYS A 38 19.70 -10.47 56.35
C LYS A 38 19.21 -11.22 55.11
N GLN A 39 19.60 -12.49 54.95
CA GLN A 39 19.12 -13.31 53.84
C GLN A 39 17.59 -13.43 53.84
N GLY A 40 17.00 -13.32 52.64
CA GLY A 40 15.56 -13.43 52.45
C GLY A 40 14.75 -12.22 52.91
N GLU A 41 15.40 -11.13 53.32
CA GLU A 41 14.74 -9.91 53.79
C GLU A 41 15.18 -8.69 52.99
N CYS A 42 14.24 -7.81 52.63
CA CYS A 42 14.56 -6.57 51.95
C CYS A 42 15.23 -5.58 52.92
N LEU A 43 16.40 -5.06 52.55
CA LEU A 43 17.12 -4.08 53.38
C LEU A 43 16.33 -2.78 53.61
N ILE A 44 15.42 -2.43 52.70
CA ILE A 44 14.65 -1.18 52.72
C ILE A 44 13.34 -1.34 53.49
N CYS A 45 12.43 -2.21 53.05
CA CYS A 45 11.10 -2.35 53.65
C CYS A 45 10.98 -3.50 54.67
N LYS A 46 12.06 -4.26 54.93
CA LYS A 46 12.11 -5.37 55.91
C LYS A 46 11.16 -6.55 55.64
N SER A 47 10.52 -6.58 54.47
CA SER A 47 9.66 -7.70 54.06
C SER A 47 10.47 -8.90 53.58
N LYS A 48 9.89 -10.11 53.69
CA LYS A 48 10.48 -11.31 53.08
C LYS A 48 10.50 -11.16 51.56
N CYS A 49 11.67 -11.23 50.95
CA CYS A 49 11.86 -10.99 49.53
C CYS A 49 12.84 -11.97 48.89
N GLN A 50 12.54 -12.36 47.65
CA GLN A 50 13.55 -12.96 46.77
C GLN A 50 14.43 -11.85 46.22
N VAL A 51 15.73 -12.12 46.08
CA VAL A 51 16.70 -11.17 45.53
C VAL A 51 17.29 -11.78 44.25
N ARG A 52 17.26 -11.03 43.15
CA ARG A 52 17.77 -11.45 41.85
C ARG A 52 18.82 -10.46 41.37
N ALA A 53 19.97 -10.98 40.94
CA ALA A 53 21.03 -10.14 40.38
C ALA A 53 20.56 -9.48 39.08
N LEU A 54 20.79 -8.17 38.97
CA LEU A 54 20.69 -7.43 37.72
C LEU A 54 21.99 -7.64 36.95
N SER A 55 21.99 -8.66 36.11
CA SER A 55 23.12 -8.96 35.22
C SER A 55 22.76 -8.68 33.77
N GLU A 56 23.79 -8.59 32.94
CA GLU A 56 23.67 -8.51 31.49
C GLU A 56 23.03 -9.76 30.87
N ASN A 57 22.80 -10.82 31.65
CA ASN A 57 22.11 -12.05 31.23
C ASN A 57 20.61 -12.04 31.60
N SER A 58 20.09 -10.96 32.16
CA SER A 58 18.64 -10.80 32.38
C SER A 58 17.86 -10.79 31.05
N ASN A 59 16.60 -11.23 31.10
CA ASN A 59 15.74 -11.22 29.91
C ASN A 59 15.51 -9.78 29.40
N SER A 60 15.12 -9.64 28.14
CA SER A 60 14.99 -8.32 27.48
C SER A 60 13.94 -7.42 28.15
N GLU A 61 12.89 -7.99 28.72
CA GLU A 61 11.83 -7.27 29.42
C GLU A 61 12.35 -6.65 30.72
N VAL A 62 13.06 -7.43 31.54
CA VAL A 62 13.71 -6.94 32.77
C VAL A 62 14.76 -5.88 32.43
N LYS A 63 15.57 -6.09 31.39
CA LYS A 63 16.53 -5.09 30.92
C LYS A 63 15.88 -3.78 30.51
N ALA A 64 14.68 -3.81 29.92
CA ALA A 64 13.97 -2.62 29.50
C ALA A 64 13.60 -1.71 30.69
N PHE A 65 13.21 -2.30 31.84
CA PHE A 65 12.94 -1.53 33.06
C PHE A 65 14.15 -0.77 33.61
N PHE A 66 15.35 -1.28 33.34
CA PHE A 66 16.61 -0.69 33.78
C PHE A 66 17.37 0.00 32.65
N SER A 67 16.79 0.14 31.47
CA SER A 67 17.41 0.85 30.36
C SER A 67 17.28 2.37 30.55
N ASP A 68 18.07 3.13 29.80
CA ASP A 68 17.94 4.58 29.77
C ASP A 68 16.55 4.98 29.23
N ILE A 69 15.85 5.85 29.95
CA ILE A 69 14.48 6.25 29.62
C ILE A 69 14.41 6.96 28.25
N SER A 70 15.44 7.73 27.90
CA SER A 70 15.51 8.45 26.62
C SER A 70 15.60 7.46 25.46
N THR A 71 16.37 6.39 25.63
CA THR A 71 16.52 5.32 24.64
C THR A 71 15.19 4.58 24.41
N VAL A 72 14.52 4.19 25.49
CA VAL A 72 13.21 3.51 25.41
C VAL A 72 12.15 4.43 24.80
N THR A 73 12.10 5.69 25.24
CA THR A 73 11.14 6.69 24.75
C THR A 73 11.35 6.97 23.26
N THR A 74 12.59 7.17 22.83
CA THR A 74 12.92 7.44 21.42
C THR A 74 12.52 6.28 20.52
N LYS A 75 12.74 5.03 20.97
CA LYS A 75 12.31 3.83 20.24
C LYS A 75 10.80 3.82 20.03
N TYR A 76 10.01 3.97 21.10
CA TYR A 76 8.55 3.95 20.99
C TYR A 76 8.00 5.15 20.22
N PHE A 77 8.58 6.35 20.41
CA PHE A 77 8.18 7.54 19.66
C PHE A 77 8.39 7.38 18.16
N THR A 78 9.50 6.75 17.76
CA THR A 78 9.79 6.43 16.36
C THR A 78 8.75 5.47 15.78
N GLU A 79 8.40 4.41 16.50
CA GLU A 79 7.39 3.45 16.06
C GLU A 79 5.98 4.07 15.98
N ILE A 80 5.60 4.91 16.94
CA ILE A 80 4.35 5.68 16.90
C ILE A 80 4.32 6.61 15.68
N SER A 81 5.44 7.29 15.39
CA SER A 81 5.57 8.18 14.24
C SER A 81 5.41 7.41 12.93
N LYS A 82 6.03 6.23 12.80
CA LYS A 82 5.85 5.33 11.65
C LYS A 82 4.40 4.87 11.51
N ALA A 83 3.74 4.47 12.60
CA ALA A 83 2.34 4.05 12.58
C ALA A 83 1.41 5.19 12.13
N ARG A 84 1.65 6.42 12.62
CA ARG A 84 0.91 7.62 12.21
C ARG A 84 1.09 7.92 10.73
N HIS A 85 2.31 7.79 10.21
CA HIS A 85 2.59 7.97 8.78
C HIS A 85 1.85 6.93 7.93
N ARG A 86 1.93 5.64 8.29
CA ARG A 86 1.20 4.55 7.60
C ARG A 86 -0.30 4.79 7.55
N LYS A 87 -0.90 5.25 8.66
CA LYS A 87 -2.34 5.57 8.72
C LYS A 87 -2.72 6.70 7.75
N ARG A 88 -1.91 7.77 7.70
CA ARG A 88 -2.13 8.89 6.75
C ARG A 88 -2.02 8.43 5.30
N LEU A 89 -1.01 7.59 5.01
CA LEU A 89 -0.79 7.06 3.67
C LEU A 89 -1.95 6.18 3.20
N LEU A 90 -2.47 5.31 4.08
CA LEU A 90 -3.63 4.48 3.79
C LEU A 90 -4.86 5.33 3.47
N ALA A 91 -5.16 6.34 4.29
CA ALA A 91 -6.28 7.25 4.04
C ALA A 91 -6.15 8.01 2.71
N TYR A 92 -4.93 8.42 2.34
CA TYR A 92 -4.68 9.04 1.04
C TYR A 92 -5.01 8.11 -0.12
N TYR A 93 -4.54 6.86 -0.08
CA TYR A 93 -4.79 5.90 -1.16
C TYR A 93 -6.25 5.45 -1.21
N GLN A 94 -6.93 5.32 -0.09
CA GLN A 94 -8.38 5.07 -0.05
C GLN A 94 -9.14 6.17 -0.79
N LYS A 95 -8.89 7.43 -0.46
CA LYS A 95 -9.50 8.58 -1.14
C LYS A 95 -9.14 8.64 -2.64
N LYS A 96 -7.93 8.24 -3.00
CA LYS A 96 -7.52 8.16 -4.41
C LYS A 96 -8.30 7.07 -5.14
N ASN A 97 -8.45 5.89 -4.53
CA ASN A 97 -9.21 4.78 -5.12
C ASN A 97 -10.67 5.14 -5.31
N GLU A 98 -11.32 5.74 -4.30
CA GLU A 98 -12.72 6.21 -4.39
C GLU A 98 -12.91 7.16 -5.59
N LYS A 99 -11.98 8.09 -5.82
CA LYS A 99 -12.02 8.98 -6.99
C LYS A 99 -11.86 8.24 -8.31
N LEU A 100 -10.96 7.26 -8.37
CA LEU A 100 -10.79 6.43 -9.57
C LEU A 100 -12.05 5.61 -9.85
N GLU A 101 -12.68 5.04 -8.83
CA GLU A 101 -13.93 4.30 -8.94
C GLU A 101 -15.06 5.19 -9.45
N GLU A 102 -15.18 6.41 -8.94
CA GLU A 102 -16.16 7.39 -9.43
C GLU A 102 -15.94 7.74 -10.92
N LEU A 103 -14.68 7.97 -11.33
CA LEU A 103 -14.34 8.23 -12.72
C LEU A 103 -14.64 7.03 -13.62
N LEU A 104 -14.31 5.82 -13.18
CA LEU A 104 -14.64 4.59 -13.91
C LEU A 104 -16.15 4.41 -14.08
N TYR A 105 -16.93 4.76 -13.07
CA TYR A 105 -18.39 4.72 -13.16
C TYR A 105 -18.91 5.69 -14.24
N LYS A 106 -18.41 6.93 -14.27
CA LYS A 106 -18.79 7.94 -15.29
C LYS A 106 -18.41 7.48 -16.70
N ILE A 107 -17.20 6.97 -16.89
CA ILE A 107 -16.75 6.45 -18.19
C ILE A 107 -17.63 5.29 -18.65
N LYS A 108 -18.04 4.39 -17.74
CA LYS A 108 -18.97 3.30 -18.07
C LYS A 108 -20.34 3.81 -18.51
N GLN A 109 -20.87 4.84 -17.86
CA GLN A 109 -22.14 5.47 -18.25
C GLN A 109 -22.03 6.11 -19.64
N GLU A 110 -20.97 6.89 -19.89
CA GLU A 110 -20.74 7.52 -21.19
C GLU A 110 -20.56 6.48 -22.30
N MET A 111 -19.85 5.38 -22.03
CA MET A 111 -19.69 4.28 -22.98
C MET A 111 -21.04 3.61 -23.30
N HIS A 112 -21.91 3.44 -22.30
CA HIS A 112 -23.24 2.87 -22.53
C HIS A 112 -24.10 3.77 -23.43
N GLU A 113 -24.13 5.08 -23.16
CA GLU A 113 -24.85 6.06 -23.98
C GLU A 113 -24.29 6.13 -25.41
N MET A 114 -22.97 6.09 -25.56
CA MET A 114 -22.33 6.06 -26.88
C MET A 114 -22.70 4.79 -27.66
N ASN A 115 -22.70 3.63 -27.01
CA ASN A 115 -23.09 2.37 -27.65
C ASN A 115 -24.55 2.38 -28.12
N LYS A 116 -25.45 2.99 -27.34
CA LYS A 116 -26.86 3.17 -27.73
C LYS A 116 -26.97 4.02 -29.00
N LYS A 117 -26.30 5.18 -29.04
CA LYS A 117 -26.27 6.05 -30.24
C LYS A 117 -25.69 5.34 -31.46
N VAL A 118 -24.62 4.56 -31.29
CA VAL A 118 -24.03 3.76 -32.37
C VAL A 118 -25.02 2.70 -32.88
N ALA A 119 -25.76 2.04 -31.99
CA ALA A 119 -26.78 1.07 -32.41
C ALA A 119 -27.94 1.73 -33.17
N GLU A 120 -28.41 2.89 -32.71
CA GLU A 120 -29.44 3.69 -33.38
C GLU A 120 -28.99 4.14 -34.78
N GLN A 121 -27.76 4.64 -34.90
CA GLN A 121 -27.17 5.03 -36.19
C GLN A 121 -27.04 3.84 -37.13
N LYS A 122 -26.59 2.67 -36.66
CA LYS A 122 -26.52 1.43 -37.46
C LYS A 122 -27.89 1.03 -38.00
N ALA A 123 -28.91 1.02 -37.14
CA ALA A 123 -30.28 0.68 -37.55
C ALA A 123 -30.86 1.69 -38.56
N TYR A 124 -30.51 2.97 -38.44
CA TYR A 124 -30.92 4.01 -39.39
C TYR A 124 -30.23 3.83 -40.76
N ILE A 125 -28.93 3.55 -40.77
CA ILE A 125 -28.18 3.25 -42.00
C ILE A 125 -28.78 2.05 -42.72
N GLU A 126 -29.06 0.95 -41.99
CA GLU A 126 -29.66 -0.25 -42.57
C GLU A 126 -31.03 0.04 -43.21
N LYS A 127 -31.87 0.87 -42.59
CA LYS A 127 -33.14 1.32 -43.17
C LYS A 127 -32.95 2.09 -44.47
N LEU A 128 -31.99 3.02 -44.50
CA LEU A 128 -31.69 3.80 -45.71
C LEU A 128 -31.16 2.91 -46.84
N GLU A 129 -30.27 1.97 -46.54
CA GLU A 129 -29.74 1.01 -47.51
C GLU A 129 -30.84 0.13 -48.11
N ASN A 130 -31.78 -0.35 -47.28
CA ASN A 130 -32.92 -1.15 -47.74
C ASN A 130 -33.86 -0.31 -48.62
N ALA A 131 -34.16 0.94 -48.25
CA ALA A 131 -34.97 1.83 -49.07
C ALA A 131 -34.33 2.08 -50.45
N LEU A 132 -33.01 2.29 -50.50
CA LEU A 132 -32.26 2.49 -51.74
C LEU A 132 -32.32 1.25 -52.65
N LYS A 133 -32.18 0.03 -52.09
CA LYS A 133 -32.33 -1.23 -52.84
C LYS A 133 -33.74 -1.39 -53.42
N HIS A 134 -34.78 -1.04 -52.65
CA HIS A 134 -36.17 -1.10 -53.12
C HIS A 134 -36.49 -0.04 -54.19
N GLN A 135 -35.80 1.10 -54.18
CA GLN A 135 -35.97 2.12 -55.23
C GLN A 135 -35.28 1.70 -56.54
N SER A 136 -34.07 1.11 -56.45
CA SER A 136 -33.33 0.63 -57.62
C SER A 136 -34.07 -0.49 -58.37
N THR A 137 -34.85 -1.33 -57.67
CA THR A 137 -35.68 -2.38 -58.29
C THR A 137 -36.94 -1.85 -59.00
N ARG A 138 -37.38 -0.60 -58.76
CA ARG A 138 -38.52 0.01 -59.47
C ARG A 138 -38.14 0.74 -60.76
N ILE A 139 -36.85 1.00 -61.01
CA ILE A 139 -36.35 1.73 -62.20
C ILE A 139 -35.66 0.75 -63.18
N THR A 140 -36.21 -0.45 -63.35
CA THR A 140 -35.81 -1.34 -64.46
C THR A 140 -36.92 -1.38 -65.52
N PRO A 141 -36.85 -0.55 -66.58
CA PRO A 141 -37.51 -0.87 -67.84
C PRO A 141 -36.80 -2.06 -68.50
N LYS A 142 -37.60 -2.97 -69.06
CA LYS A 142 -37.17 -4.16 -69.80
C LYS A 142 -36.21 -3.79 -70.96
N PRO A 143 -35.19 -4.60 -71.29
CA PRO A 143 -34.20 -4.25 -72.31
C PRO A 143 -34.74 -4.47 -73.72
N HIS A 144 -34.53 -3.51 -74.61
CA HIS A 144 -34.52 -3.75 -76.05
C HIS A 144 -33.06 -3.74 -76.52
N VAL A 145 -32.58 -4.89 -76.99
CA VAL A 145 -31.28 -5.04 -77.67
C VAL A 145 -31.51 -4.76 -79.17
N PRO A 146 -30.54 -4.16 -79.87
CA PRO A 146 -29.90 -4.92 -80.95
C PRO A 146 -28.38 -4.90 -80.84
N ALA A 147 -27.79 -5.83 -81.60
CA ALA A 147 -26.49 -6.43 -81.44
C ALA A 147 -25.29 -5.63 -82.00
N ALA A 148 -24.11 -6.13 -81.58
CA ALA A 148 -22.77 -6.00 -82.15
C ALA A 148 -22.06 -4.64 -81.93
N PHE A 149 -20.89 -4.64 -81.30
CA PHE A 149 -19.59 -4.94 -81.93
C PHE A 149 -18.50 -5.13 -80.85
N LEU A 150 -17.48 -5.90 -81.25
CA LEU A 150 -16.35 -6.44 -80.49
C LEU A 150 -15.32 -5.37 -80.08
N GLY A 151 -14.64 -5.59 -78.95
CA GLY A 151 -13.35 -4.94 -78.61
C GLY A 151 -12.79 -5.41 -77.25
N PRO A 152 -11.50 -5.72 -77.09
CA PRO A 152 -11.01 -6.62 -76.04
C PRO A 152 -10.40 -5.93 -74.81
N LEU A 153 -10.65 -6.58 -73.66
CA LEU A 153 -9.75 -6.87 -72.53
C LEU A 153 -8.55 -5.94 -72.26
N VAL A 154 -8.57 -5.26 -71.11
CA VAL A 154 -7.33 -4.94 -70.35
C VAL A 154 -7.55 -5.23 -68.86
N THR A 155 -6.60 -5.98 -68.32
CA THR A 155 -6.51 -6.60 -66.99
C THR A 155 -5.82 -5.72 -65.93
N ARG A 156 -5.94 -6.16 -64.65
CA ARG A 156 -5.06 -5.95 -63.46
C ARG A 156 -5.43 -4.75 -62.56
N SER A 157 -5.89 -4.94 -61.33
CA SER A 157 -5.27 -5.51 -60.09
C SER A 157 -4.57 -4.44 -59.24
N ALA A 158 -5.02 -4.24 -58.00
CA ALA A 158 -4.19 -4.28 -56.79
C ALA A 158 -5.01 -3.86 -55.54
N VAL A 159 -5.28 -4.84 -54.67
CA VAL A 159 -5.61 -4.59 -53.26
C VAL A 159 -4.30 -4.27 -52.55
N GLN A 160 -4.11 -3.03 -52.10
CA GLN A 160 -2.94 -2.66 -51.30
C GLN A 160 -3.23 -2.87 -49.81
N LYS A 161 -2.48 -3.80 -49.21
CA LYS A 161 -2.46 -4.10 -47.78
C LYS A 161 -1.71 -3.02 -47.01
N ILE A 162 -2.23 -2.71 -45.82
CA ILE A 162 -1.71 -1.76 -44.83
C ILE A 162 -0.36 -2.24 -44.25
N PRO A 163 0.65 -1.37 -44.06
CA PRO A 163 1.70 -1.59 -43.08
C PRO A 163 1.40 -0.84 -41.78
N TYR A 164 1.39 -1.62 -40.70
CA TYR A 164 1.23 -1.19 -39.31
C TYR A 164 2.56 -0.69 -38.75
N THR A 165 2.64 0.58 -38.33
CA THR A 165 3.63 1.05 -37.34
C THR A 165 3.16 2.33 -36.63
N SER A 166 3.00 2.25 -35.30
CA SER A 166 2.82 3.42 -34.41
C SER A 166 4.13 3.72 -33.68
N PRO A 167 4.48 4.99 -33.47
CA PRO A 167 5.37 5.38 -32.37
C PRO A 167 4.59 6.18 -31.31
N LEU A 168 4.41 5.56 -30.14
CA LEU A 168 4.11 6.27 -28.90
C LEU A 168 5.38 6.94 -28.39
N SER A 169 5.36 8.24 -28.15
CA SER A 169 6.35 8.94 -27.35
C SER A 169 5.70 9.47 -26.08
N LEU A 170 5.92 8.76 -24.97
CA LEU A 170 5.69 9.28 -23.62
C LEU A 170 6.91 10.11 -23.22
N SER A 171 6.80 11.43 -23.29
CA SER A 171 7.75 12.32 -22.63
C SER A 171 7.26 12.58 -21.21
N ARG A 172 8.09 12.22 -20.22
CA ARG A 172 7.89 12.49 -18.80
C ARG A 172 8.97 13.50 -18.40
N HIS A 173 8.55 14.71 -18.04
CA HIS A 173 9.25 15.60 -17.12
C HIS A 173 8.24 16.22 -16.18
#